data_AF-A0A366WCZ4-F1
#
_entry.id   AF-A0A366WCZ4-F1
#
_cell.length_a   1.000
_cell.length_b   1.000
_cell.length_c   1.000
_cell.angle_alpha   90.00
_cell.angle_beta   90.00
_cell.angle_gamma   90.00
#
_symmetry.space_group_name_H-M   'P 1'
#
loop_
_entity.id
_entity.type
_entity.pdbx_description
1 polymer ?
#
loop_
_entity_poly.entity_id
_entity_poly.type
_entity_poly.pdbx_seq_one_letter_code
_entity_poly.pdbx_strand_id
1 'polypeptide(L)' 'MKIVIAPDSYKESLTAKQVCIAIETGFKRVFPGAQYVLVPVADGGEGTVQSLVDA' A
#
# COMPACT_ATOMS: atom_id res chain seq x y z
N MET A 1 8.46 12.71 10.36
CA MET A 1 7.87 12.72 9.00
C MET A 1 6.78 11.67 8.96
N LYS A 2 5.63 11.98 8.36
CA LYS A 2 4.51 11.04 8.20
C LYS A 2 4.31 10.77 6.70
N ILE A 3 4.30 9.50 6.31
CA ILE A 3 4.23 9.05 4.91
C ILE A 3 2.98 8.20 4.76
N VAL A 4 2.07 8.64 3.89
CA VAL A 4 0.91 7.86 3.49
C VAL A 4 1.27 7.09 2.23
N ILE A 5 1.11 5.78 2.26
CA ILE A 5 1.34 4.89 1.12
C ILE A 5 -0.02 4.42 0.64
N ALA A 6 -0.50 5.00 -0.46
CA ALA A 6 -1.82 4.72 -1.02
C ALA A 6 -1.77 4.27 -2.49
N PRO A 7 -1.22 3.08 -2.78
CA PRO A 7 -1.11 2.53 -4.12
C PRO A 7 -2.34 1.68 -4.49
N ASP A 8 -2.51 1.49 -5.78
CA ASP A 8 -3.38 0.45 -6.34
C ASP A 8 -2.60 -0.88 -6.50
N SER A 9 -3.34 -1.95 -6.79
CA SER A 9 -2.81 -3.25 -7.14
C SER A 9 -1.97 -3.23 -8.42
N TYR A 10 -1.06 -4.19 -8.52
CA TYR A 10 -0.42 -4.53 -9.79
C TYR A 10 -1.21 -5.70 -10.39
N LYS A 11 -1.98 -5.42 -11.44
CA LYS A 11 -2.90 -6.38 -12.06
C LYS A 11 -2.20 -7.71 -12.37
N GLU A 12 -2.85 -8.82 -12.02
CA GLU A 12 -2.32 -10.19 -12.14
C GLU A 12 -0.99 -10.47 -11.40
N SER A 13 -0.59 -9.62 -10.45
CA SER A 13 0.71 -9.74 -9.79
C SER A 13 0.65 -9.53 -8.27
N LEU A 14 0.41 -8.30 -7.82
CA LEU A 14 0.42 -7.94 -6.40
C LEU A 14 -0.88 -7.24 -6.03
N THR A 15 -1.44 -7.58 -4.88
CA THR A 15 -2.55 -6.82 -4.29
C THR A 15 -2.06 -5.44 -3.84
N ALA A 16 -2.97 -4.46 -3.73
CA ALA A 16 -2.64 -3.11 -3.25
C ALA A 16 -1.91 -3.13 -1.89
N LYS A 17 -2.31 -4.04 -0.99
CA LYS A 17 -1.65 -4.25 0.31
C LYS A 17 -0.22 -4.76 0.17
N GLN A 18 0.04 -5.70 -0.74
CA GLN A 18 1.40 -6.19 -0.99
C GLN A 18 2.29 -5.09 -1.54
N VAL A 19 1.74 -4.21 -2.40
CA VAL A 19 2.44 -3.03 -2.90
C VAL A 19 2.76 -2.06 -1.76
N CYS A 20 1.81 -1.77 -0.85
CA CYS A 20 2.04 -0.97 0.36
C CYS A 20 3.24 -1.47 1.17
N ILE A 21 3.27 -2.77 1.47
CA ILE A 21 4.32 -3.40 2.28
C ILE A 21 5.68 -3.33 1.58
N ALA A 22 5.72 -3.56 0.26
CA ALA A 22 6.95 -3.47 -0.52
C ALA A 22 7.53 -2.05 -0.50
N ILE A 23 6.69 -1.03 -0.68
CA ILE A 23 7.09 0.38 -0.62
C ILE A 23 7.58 0.73 0.79
N GLU A 24 6.82 0.37 1.83
CA GLU A 24 7.20 0.62 3.22
C GLU A 24 8.56 0.00 3.56
N THR A 25 8.78 -1.25 3.13
CA THR A 25 10.03 -1.98 3.34
C THR A 25 11.21 -1.28 2.66
N GLY A 26 11.02 -0.75 1.45
CA GLY A 26 12.05 0.05 0.76
C GLY A 26 12.33 1.36 1.49
N PHE A 27 11.29 2.08 1.87
CA PHE A 27 11.40 3.37 2.54
C PHE A 27 12.05 3.26 3.93
N LYS A 28 11.75 2.21 4.70
CA LYS A 28 12.34 1.98 6.03
C LYS A 28 13.86 1.84 5.99
N ARG A 29 14.46 1.45 4.85
CA ARG A 29 15.92 1.39 4.68
C ARG A 29 16.57 2.77 4.69
N VAL A 30 15.84 3.81 4.30
CA VAL A 30 16.34 5.20 4.20
C VAL A 30 15.78 6.08 5.32
N PHE A 31 14.53 5.87 5.70
CA PHE A 31 13.79 6.68 6.68
C PHE A 31 13.22 5.83 7.82
N PRO A 32 14.05 5.11 8.60
CA PRO A 32 13.56 4.15 9.61
C PRO A 32 12.68 4.77 10.70
N GLY A 33 12.82 6.06 10.98
CA GLY A 33 12.03 6.79 11.98
C GLY A 33 10.77 7.47 11.44
N ALA A 34 10.43 7.31 10.16
CA ALA A 34 9.18 7.84 9.63
C ALA A 34 7.97 7.05 10.14
N GLN A 35 6.84 7.72 10.29
CA GLN A 35 5.56 7.07 10.55
C GLN A 35 4.90 6.72 9.21
N TYR A 36 4.56 5.46 9.02
CA TYR A 36 3.95 4.95 7.80
C TYR A 36 2.47 4.66 8.03
N VAL A 37 1.63 5.12 7.11
CA VAL A 37 0.20 4.82 7.06
C VAL A 37 -0.07 4.13 5.74
N LEU A 38 -0.44 2.86 5.78
CA LEU A 38 -0.74 2.07 4.59
C LEU A 38 -2.24 2.19 4.31
N VAL A 39 -2.60 2.65 3.11
CA VAL A 39 -3.99 2.85 2.68
C VAL A 39 -4.13 2.21 1.30
N PRO A 40 -4.21 0.87 1.19
CA PRO A 40 -4.43 0.22 -0.10
C PRO A 40 -5.71 0.77 -0.74
N VAL A 41 -5.62 1.26 -1.97
CA VAL A 41 -6.76 1.82 -2.70
C VAL A 41 -7.19 0.89 -3.84
N ALA A 42 -8.37 1.15 -4.36
CA ALA A 42 -8.89 0.53 -5.57
C ALA A 42 -9.88 1.51 -6.24
N ASP A 43 -10.08 1.38 -7.54
CA ASP A 43 -10.85 2.30 -8.37
C ASP A 43 -12.33 1.89 -8.57
N GLY A 44 -12.77 0.81 -7.92
CA GLY A 44 -14.10 0.20 -8.15
C GLY A 44 -14.06 -1.05 -9.01
N GLY A 45 -12.92 -1.39 -9.60
CA GLY A 45 -12.69 -2.63 -10.34
C GLY A 45 -12.46 -3.86 -9.45
N GLU A 46 -11.82 -4.86 -10.06
CA GLU A 46 -11.43 -6.10 -9.37
C GLU A 46 -10.48 -5.80 -8.20
N GLY A 47 -10.68 -6.47 -7.06
CA GLY A 47 -9.89 -6.23 -5.84
C GLY A 47 -10.39 -5.10 -4.94
N THR A 48 -11.42 -4.33 -5.35
CA THR A 48 -11.95 -3.21 -4.56
C THR A 48 -12.45 -3.60 -3.17
N VAL A 49 -13.17 -4.72 -3.06
CA VAL A 49 -13.65 -5.22 -1.76
C VAL A 49 -12.48 -5.54 -0.85
N GLN A 50 -11.43 -6.16 -1.39
CA GLN A 50 -10.24 -6.52 -0.62
C GLN A 50 -9.49 -5.28 -0.14
N SER A 51 -9.28 -4.28 -1.02
CA SER A 51 -8.64 -3.01 -0.64
C SER A 51 -9.41 -2.28 0.46
N LEU A 52 -10.75 -2.26 0.42
CA LEU A 52 -11.58 -1.63 1.47
C LEU A 52 -11.52 -2.37 2.81
N VAL A 53 -11.42 -3.70 2.80
CA VAL A 53 -11.27 -4.50 4.03
C VAL A 53 -9.88 -4.36 4.64
N ASP A 54 -8.86 -4.15 3.80
CA ASP A 54 -7.46 -4.04 4.21
C ASP A 54 -7.01 -2.61 4.59
N ALA A 55 -7.87 -1.61 4.40
CA ALA A 55 -7.61 -0.19 4.65
C ALA A 55 -7.72 0.22 6.13
#